data_AF-I3CS23-F1
#
_entry.id   AF-I3CS23-F1
#
_cell.length_a   1.000
_cell.length_b   1.000
_cell.length_c   1.000
_cell.angle_alpha   90.00
_cell.angle_beta   90.00
_cell.angle_gamma   90.00
#
_symmetry.space_group_name_H-M   'P 1'
#
loop_
_entity.id
_entity.type
_entity.pdbx_description
1 polymer ?
#
loop_
_entity_poly.entity_id
_entity_poly.type
_entity_poly.pdbx_seq_one_letter_code
_entity_poly.pdbx_strand_id
1 'polypeptide(L)'
;MNGGVSDAETISHDDARKQFTALLHALSAAGWSKVIPISRPRLKGEQALAYALKNPGYPLDPSYDLSLAQWMTLPDGTPWLFYADHVFLEIKLYRDPNRLDPHKRGAYFVTSSLTAQDAYLRGYVDDEKLDNWKMEFRKELPALKQAREKKEAQLKNDNVTIDQAYQDPAVFQ
;
A
#
# COMPACT_ATOMS: atom_id res chain seq x y z
N MET A 1 -27.29 4.42 19.29
CA MET A 1 -26.24 5.41 19.59
C MET A 1 -25.98 6.18 18.30
N ASN A 2 -26.21 7.49 18.28
CA ASN A 2 -25.87 8.32 17.13
C ASN A 2 -24.38 8.67 17.24
N GLY A 3 -23.53 7.93 16.53
CA GLY A 3 -22.12 8.28 16.34
C GLY A 3 -22.00 9.43 15.36
N GLY A 4 -22.36 10.64 15.79
CA GLY A 4 -22.20 11.84 14.98
C GLY A 4 -20.76 12.34 15.08
N VAL A 5 -20.08 12.41 13.94
CA VAL A 5 -18.79 13.09 13.80
C VAL A 5 -19.01 14.58 14.11
N SER A 6 -18.45 15.05 15.22
CA SER A 6 -18.48 16.45 15.64
C SER A 6 -17.61 17.33 14.74
N ASP A 7 -17.82 18.66 14.73
CA ASP A 7 -17.03 19.57 13.90
C ASP A 7 -15.52 19.53 14.22
N ALA A 8 -15.16 19.19 15.46
CA ALA A 8 -13.79 18.96 15.91
C ALA A 8 -13.12 17.74 15.24
N GLU A 9 -13.90 16.85 14.63
CA GLU A 9 -13.44 15.62 13.97
C GLU A 9 -13.43 15.75 12.43
N THR A 10 -13.64 16.97 11.92
CA THR A 10 -13.57 17.25 10.47
C THR A 10 -12.29 18.02 10.13
N ILE A 11 -11.82 17.92 8.89
CA ILE A 11 -10.60 18.56 8.38
C ILE A 11 -10.77 18.91 6.90
N SER A 12 -10.05 19.93 6.38
CA SER A 12 -10.04 20.15 4.93
C SER A 12 -9.38 18.95 4.23
N HIS A 13 -9.86 18.58 3.04
CA HIS A 13 -9.30 17.45 2.30
C HIS A 13 -7.81 17.64 1.98
N ASP A 14 -7.39 18.88 1.74
CA ASP A 14 -6.00 19.22 1.44
C ASP A 14 -5.09 19.17 2.67
N ASP A 15 -5.59 19.59 3.84
CA ASP A 15 -4.83 19.46 5.08
C ASP A 15 -4.69 18.01 5.50
N ALA A 16 -5.74 17.19 5.34
CA ALA A 16 -5.68 15.75 5.57
C ALA A 16 -4.63 15.08 4.68
N ARG A 17 -4.62 15.42 3.39
CA ARG A 17 -3.60 14.96 2.42
C ARG A 17 -2.19 15.33 2.88
N LYS A 18 -1.95 16.60 3.22
CA LYS A 18 -0.64 17.06 3.69
C LYS A 18 -0.18 16.37 4.96
N GLN A 19 -1.06 16.23 5.95
CA GLN A 19 -0.74 15.56 7.21
C GLN A 19 -0.44 14.07 7.00
N PHE A 20 -1.22 13.40 6.15
CA PHE A 20 -0.99 12.00 5.82
C PHE A 20 0.31 11.79 5.04
N THR A 21 0.58 12.63 4.04
CA THR A 21 1.88 12.64 3.33
C THR A 21 3.05 12.84 4.30
N ALA A 22 2.93 13.78 5.25
CA ALA A 22 3.97 14.00 6.26
C ALA A 22 4.22 12.75 7.14
N LEU A 23 3.16 12.01 7.49
CA LEU A 23 3.29 10.72 8.19
C LEU A 23 4.07 9.70 7.36
N LEU A 24 3.76 9.53 6.07
CA LEU A 24 4.46 8.59 5.19
C LEU A 24 5.95 8.96 5.07
N HIS A 25 6.26 10.25 4.90
CA HIS A 25 7.63 10.73 4.84
C HIS A 25 8.39 10.53 6.17
N ALA A 26 7.72 10.74 7.30
CA ALA A 26 8.32 10.49 8.62
C ALA A 26 8.67 9.00 8.81
N LEU A 27 7.85 8.08 8.33
CA LEU A 27 8.16 6.65 8.35
C LEU A 27 9.39 6.34 7.49
N SER A 28 9.44 6.83 6.25
CA SER A 28 10.61 6.64 5.39
C SER A 28 11.89 7.24 5.98
N ALA A 29 11.81 8.43 6.59
CA ALA A 29 12.94 9.04 7.29
C ALA A 29 13.39 8.23 8.52
N ALA A 30 12.46 7.50 9.17
CA ALA A 30 12.75 6.60 10.27
C ALA A 30 13.29 5.22 9.84
N GLY A 31 13.54 5.00 8.54
CA GLY A 31 14.14 3.76 8.01
C GLY A 31 13.13 2.74 7.48
N TRP A 32 11.84 3.06 7.45
CA TRP A 32 10.83 2.19 6.83
C TRP A 32 10.91 2.24 5.31
N SER A 33 11.07 1.07 4.69
CA SER A 33 11.17 0.95 3.23
C SER A 33 9.82 0.54 2.62
N LYS A 34 9.45 1.11 1.46
CA LYS A 34 8.26 0.67 0.69
C LYS A 34 8.34 -0.83 0.42
N VAL A 35 7.20 -1.51 0.52
CA VAL A 35 7.04 -2.90 0.12
C VAL A 35 6.02 -3.00 -1.01
N ILE A 36 6.40 -3.76 -2.04
CA ILE A 36 5.51 -4.24 -3.09
C ILE A 36 5.38 -5.76 -2.92
N PRO A 37 4.16 -6.32 -2.77
CA PRO A 37 3.98 -7.75 -2.62
C PRO A 37 4.66 -8.55 -3.74
N ILE A 38 5.13 -9.76 -3.42
CA ILE A 38 6.09 -10.51 -4.27
C ILE A 38 5.56 -10.72 -5.70
N SER A 39 4.26 -10.98 -5.85
CA SER A 39 3.62 -11.23 -7.14
C SER A 39 3.08 -9.99 -7.86
N ARG A 40 3.32 -8.78 -7.32
CA ARG A 40 2.80 -7.51 -7.83
C ARG A 40 3.89 -6.73 -8.59
N PRO A 41 3.53 -6.00 -9.67
CA PRO A 41 4.51 -5.29 -10.50
C PRO A 41 5.19 -4.16 -9.72
N ARG A 42 6.48 -3.92 -10.00
CA ARG A 42 7.26 -2.85 -9.37
C ARG A 42 6.96 -1.51 -10.02
N LEU A 43 6.04 -0.76 -9.44
CA LEU A 43 5.63 0.56 -9.93
C LEU A 43 5.93 1.63 -8.89
N LYS A 44 6.04 2.88 -9.37
CA LYS A 44 6.26 4.05 -8.53
C LYS A 44 5.51 5.25 -9.08
N GLY A 45 5.37 6.28 -8.25
CA GLY A 45 4.75 7.54 -8.63
C GLY A 45 3.36 7.38 -9.24
N GLU A 46 3.13 8.12 -10.33
CA GLU A 46 1.88 8.12 -11.07
C GLU A 46 1.50 6.74 -11.64
N GLN A 47 2.47 5.92 -12.03
CA GLN A 47 2.20 4.57 -12.54
C GLN A 47 1.65 3.64 -11.44
N ALA A 48 2.17 3.76 -10.21
CA ALA A 48 1.63 3.02 -9.07
C ALA A 48 0.20 3.48 -8.76
N LEU A 49 -0.07 4.79 -8.79
CA LEU A 49 -1.42 5.34 -8.62
C LEU A 49 -2.39 4.80 -9.68
N ALA A 50 -2.05 4.95 -10.96
CA ALA A 50 -2.89 4.51 -12.07
C ALA A 50 -3.19 3.00 -12.01
N TYR A 51 -2.22 2.20 -11.59
CA TYR A 51 -2.40 0.77 -11.40
C TYR A 51 -3.31 0.46 -10.20
N ALA A 52 -3.11 1.12 -9.06
CA ALA A 52 -3.90 0.92 -7.84
C ALA A 52 -5.38 1.26 -8.02
N LEU A 53 -5.69 2.33 -8.77
CA LEU A 53 -7.08 2.69 -9.10
C LEU A 53 -7.81 1.59 -9.89
N LYS A 54 -7.07 0.77 -10.65
CA LYS A 54 -7.61 -0.36 -11.42
C LYS A 54 -7.49 -1.70 -10.68
N ASN A 55 -6.66 -1.76 -9.63
CA ASN A 55 -6.32 -2.97 -8.90
C ASN A 55 -6.41 -2.71 -7.39
N PRO A 56 -7.62 -2.77 -6.81
CA PRO A 56 -7.82 -2.56 -5.38
C PRO A 56 -6.87 -3.44 -4.54
N GLY A 57 -6.28 -2.83 -3.51
CA GLY A 57 -5.31 -3.49 -2.63
C GLY A 57 -3.86 -3.46 -3.12
N TYR A 58 -3.54 -2.90 -4.29
CA TYR A 58 -2.15 -2.58 -4.64
C TYR A 58 -1.66 -1.41 -3.78
N PRO A 59 -0.52 -1.55 -3.08
CA PRO A 59 -0.03 -0.48 -2.22
C PRO A 59 0.52 0.70 -3.01
N LEU A 60 0.19 1.91 -2.57
CA LEU A 60 0.71 3.13 -3.18
C LEU A 60 2.16 3.41 -2.79
N ASP A 61 2.81 4.22 -3.62
CA ASP A 61 4.17 4.67 -3.42
C ASP A 61 4.23 5.77 -2.34
N PRO A 62 4.91 5.55 -1.19
CA PRO A 62 4.90 6.50 -0.09
C PRO A 62 5.74 7.75 -0.34
N SER A 63 6.60 7.74 -1.37
CA SER A 63 7.35 8.92 -1.82
C SER A 63 6.63 9.75 -2.88
N TYR A 64 5.40 9.37 -3.26
CA TYR A 64 4.64 10.08 -4.28
C TYR A 64 3.63 11.03 -3.64
N ASP A 65 3.92 12.33 -3.75
CA ASP A 65 3.04 13.39 -3.28
C ASP A 65 1.83 13.53 -4.20
N LEU A 66 0.71 12.93 -3.79
CA LEU A 66 -0.56 13.07 -4.49
C LEU A 66 -0.99 14.55 -4.49
N SER A 67 -1.45 15.03 -5.64
CA SER A 67 -2.24 16.27 -5.70
C SER A 67 -3.58 16.10 -4.98
N LEU A 68 -4.26 17.21 -4.63
CA LEU A 68 -5.61 17.14 -4.06
C LEU A 68 -6.58 16.38 -4.99
N ALA A 69 -6.50 16.61 -6.30
CA ALA A 69 -7.33 15.91 -7.26
C ALA A 69 -7.09 14.39 -7.21
N GLN A 70 -5.84 13.94 -7.25
CA GLN A 70 -5.50 12.51 -7.15
C GLN A 70 -5.90 11.91 -5.79
N TRP A 71 -5.65 12.63 -4.69
CA TRP A 71 -6.08 12.23 -3.34
C TRP A 71 -7.58 11.98 -3.26
N MET A 72 -8.38 12.82 -3.91
CA MET A 72 -9.84 12.67 -3.92
C MET A 72 -10.31 11.46 -4.74
N THR A 73 -9.51 10.96 -5.68
CA THR A 73 -9.84 9.76 -6.48
C THR A 73 -9.55 8.43 -5.78
N LEU A 74 -8.87 8.43 -4.63
CA LEU A 74 -8.48 7.18 -3.98
C LEU A 74 -9.72 6.33 -3.62
N PRO A 75 -9.64 5.00 -3.66
CA PRO A 75 -10.63 4.14 -3.02
C PRO A 75 -10.47 4.15 -1.49
N ASP A 76 -11.54 3.88 -0.76
CA ASP A 76 -11.43 3.58 0.68
C ASP A 76 -10.61 2.32 0.91
N GLY A 77 -9.81 2.32 1.98
CA GLY A 77 -8.91 1.22 2.30
C GLY A 77 -7.68 1.12 1.39
N THR A 78 -7.37 2.17 0.63
CA THR A 78 -6.13 2.25 -0.16
C THR A 78 -4.92 2.03 0.75
N PRO A 79 -4.07 1.02 0.49
CA PRO A 79 -2.96 0.70 1.38
C PRO A 79 -1.66 1.40 1.00
N TRP A 80 -0.82 1.66 2.01
CA TRP A 80 0.62 1.84 1.91
C TRP A 80 1.27 0.76 2.74
N LEU A 81 2.31 0.11 2.22
CA LEU A 81 2.97 -1.02 2.87
C LEU A 81 4.46 -0.73 3.04
N PHE A 82 4.95 -0.97 4.25
CA PHE A 82 6.31 -0.72 4.65
C PHE A 82 6.93 -1.95 5.32
N TYR A 83 8.26 -1.97 5.37
CA TYR A 83 9.04 -2.95 6.11
C TYR A 83 10.21 -2.29 6.83
N ALA A 84 10.40 -2.66 8.10
CA ALA A 84 11.57 -2.37 8.91
C ALA A 84 11.72 -3.45 9.98
N ASP A 85 12.96 -3.85 10.28
CA ASP A 85 13.31 -4.73 11.41
C ASP A 85 12.34 -5.92 11.62
N HIS A 86 12.23 -6.80 10.62
CA HIS A 86 11.37 -7.99 10.67
C HIS A 86 9.88 -7.71 10.94
N VAL A 87 9.40 -6.51 10.63
CA VAL A 87 7.99 -6.12 10.78
C VAL A 87 7.50 -5.45 9.50
N PHE A 88 6.31 -5.85 9.07
CA PHE A 88 5.54 -5.18 8.03
C PHE A 88 4.54 -4.22 8.66
N LEU A 89 4.45 -3.01 8.13
CA LEU A 89 3.47 -2.00 8.51
C LEU A 89 2.56 -1.70 7.32
N GLU A 90 1.27 -2.00 7.46
CA GLU A 90 0.24 -1.56 6.52
C GLU A 90 -0.51 -0.36 7.10
N ILE A 91 -0.61 0.72 6.33
CA ILE A 91 -1.44 1.87 6.65
C ILE A 91 -2.55 1.97 5.61
N LYS A 92 -3.79 2.10 6.05
CA LYS A 92 -4.95 2.30 5.18
C LYS A 92 -5.69 3.57 5.55
N LEU A 93 -6.18 4.26 4.53
CA LEU A 93 -6.97 5.48 4.66
C LEU A 93 -8.43 5.22 4.30
N TYR A 94 -9.33 5.75 5.10
CA TYR A 94 -10.77 5.74 4.89
C TYR A 94 -11.32 7.16 4.97
N ARG A 95 -12.35 7.47 4.18
CA ARG A 95 -13.08 8.75 4.24
C ARG A 95 -14.53 8.52 4.62
N ASP A 96 -15.14 9.53 5.25
CA ASP A 96 -16.59 9.57 5.39
C ASP A 96 -17.22 9.70 3.99
N PRO A 97 -17.99 8.70 3.52
CA PRO A 97 -18.58 8.71 2.19
C PRO A 97 -19.62 9.83 2.00
N ASN A 98 -20.13 10.43 3.09
CA ASN A 98 -21.08 11.53 3.04
C ASN A 98 -20.40 12.90 2.98
N ARG A 99 -19.06 12.96 2.99
CA ARG A 99 -18.28 14.21 3.03
C ARG A 99 -17.17 14.19 1.98
N LEU A 100 -17.53 14.02 0.71
CA LEU A 100 -16.59 13.90 -0.41
C LEU A 100 -16.46 15.16 -1.28
N ASP A 101 -17.18 16.23 -0.97
CA ASP A 101 -17.04 17.51 -1.67
C ASP A 101 -15.67 18.15 -1.33
N PRO A 102 -14.73 18.27 -2.30
CA PRO A 102 -13.37 18.74 -2.04
C PRO A 102 -13.30 20.19 -1.53
N HIS A 103 -14.37 20.97 -1.69
CA HIS A 103 -14.46 22.34 -1.19
C HIS A 103 -15.07 22.44 0.21
N LYS A 104 -15.51 21.32 0.78
CA LYS A 104 -16.02 21.22 2.15
C LYS A 104 -15.04 20.46 3.04
N ARG A 105 -15.35 20.41 4.33
CA ARG A 105 -14.57 19.63 5.30
C ARG A 105 -14.98 18.16 5.22
N GLY A 106 -13.98 17.29 5.13
CA GLY A 106 -14.12 15.85 5.19
C GLY A 106 -13.91 15.32 6.61
N ALA A 107 -14.12 14.02 6.78
CA ALA A 107 -13.69 13.27 7.94
C ALA A 107 -12.91 12.04 7.46
N TYR A 108 -11.87 11.68 8.20
CA TYR A 108 -10.89 10.67 7.80
C TYR A 108 -10.61 9.74 8.96
N PHE A 109 -10.36 8.47 8.63
CA PHE A 109 -9.89 7.48 9.58
C PHE A 109 -8.72 6.73 8.97
N VAL A 110 -7.68 6.50 9.78
CA VAL A 110 -6.47 5.80 9.38
C VAL A 110 -6.33 4.55 10.25
N THR A 111 -6.13 3.40 9.62
CA THR A 111 -5.74 2.18 10.34
C THR A 111 -4.27 1.90 10.10
N SER A 112 -3.59 1.42 11.13
CA SER A 112 -2.23 0.88 11.03
C SER A 112 -2.19 -0.54 11.57
N SER A 113 -1.63 -1.46 10.80
CA SER A 113 -1.46 -2.86 11.18
C SER A 113 0.02 -3.23 11.14
N LEU A 114 0.56 -3.69 12.25
CA LEU A 114 1.91 -4.24 12.36
C LEU A 114 1.84 -5.76 12.30
N THR A 115 2.61 -6.37 11.42
CA THR A 115 2.65 -7.83 11.23
C THR A 115 4.09 -8.30 11.31
N ALA A 116 4.37 -9.23 12.23
CA ALA A 116 5.68 -9.87 12.31
C ALA A 116 6.01 -10.57 10.98
N GLN A 117 7.28 -10.53 10.59
CA GLN A 117 7.77 -11.07 9.32
C GLN A 117 7.23 -12.47 9.02
N ASP A 118 7.37 -13.39 9.99
CA ASP A 118 6.94 -14.78 9.82
C ASP A 118 5.42 -14.89 9.57
N ALA A 119 4.61 -14.07 10.24
CA ALA A 119 3.16 -14.03 10.03
C ALA A 119 2.79 -13.47 8.64
N TYR A 120 3.52 -12.45 8.18
CA TYR A 120 3.32 -11.88 6.84
C TYR A 120 3.67 -12.90 5.75
N LEU A 121 4.82 -13.56 5.86
CA LEU A 121 5.25 -14.58 4.90
C LEU A 121 4.33 -15.80 4.90
N ARG A 122 3.83 -16.20 6.06
CA ARG A 122 2.88 -17.30 6.20
C ARG A 122 1.60 -17.08 5.38
N GLY A 123 1.21 -15.83 5.14
CA GLY A 123 0.07 -15.48 4.28
C GLY A 123 0.26 -15.78 2.78
N TYR A 124 1.45 -16.19 2.34
CA TYR A 124 1.70 -16.67 0.97
C TYR A 124 1.58 -18.19 0.82
N VAL A 125 1.30 -18.92 1.90
CA VAL A 125 1.23 -20.38 1.91
C VAL A 125 -0.22 -20.78 2.13
N ASP A 126 -0.69 -21.79 1.38
CA ASP A 126 -2.03 -22.36 1.57
C ASP A 126 -2.23 -22.86 3.00
N ASP A 127 -3.44 -22.68 3.54
CA ASP A 127 -3.79 -23.04 4.92
C ASP A 127 -3.47 -24.51 5.27
N GLU A 128 -3.64 -25.41 4.29
CA GLU A 128 -3.38 -26.85 4.42
C GLU A 128 -1.88 -27.20 4.58
N LYS A 129 -0.99 -26.26 4.23
CA LYS A 129 0.46 -26.46 4.18
C LYS A 129 1.19 -25.75 5.34
N LEU A 130 0.45 -25.20 6.30
CA LEU A 130 1.00 -24.29 7.30
C LEU A 130 1.94 -24.92 8.34
N ASP A 131 1.86 -26.24 8.55
CA ASP A 131 2.75 -26.95 9.49
C ASP A 131 4.23 -26.83 9.10
N ASN A 132 4.51 -26.74 7.80
CA ASN A 132 5.86 -26.58 7.25
C ASN A 132 6.02 -25.27 6.47
N TRP A 133 5.29 -24.21 6.86
CA TRP A 133 5.11 -23.00 6.06
C TRP A 133 6.42 -22.37 5.57
N LYS A 134 7.53 -22.41 6.33
CA LYS A 134 8.82 -21.84 5.89
C LYS A 134 9.37 -22.56 4.65
N MET A 135 9.26 -23.88 4.62
CA MET A 135 9.68 -24.68 3.47
C MET A 135 8.75 -24.45 2.29
N GLU A 136 7.44 -24.41 2.54
CA GLU A 136 6.42 -24.23 1.50
C GLU A 136 6.50 -22.84 0.88
N PHE A 137 6.68 -21.79 1.69
CA PHE A 137 6.94 -20.43 1.20
C PHE A 137 8.14 -20.37 0.23
N ARG A 138 9.24 -21.05 0.56
CA ARG A 138 10.42 -21.13 -0.32
C ARG A 138 10.11 -21.83 -1.64
N LYS A 139 9.19 -22.80 -1.66
CA LYS A 139 8.72 -23.46 -2.89
C LYS A 139 7.80 -22.56 -3.72
N GLU A 140 6.98 -21.73 -3.08
CA GLU A 140 6.08 -20.78 -3.75
C GLU A 140 6.81 -19.56 -4.32
N LEU A 141 7.94 -19.18 -3.73
CA LEU A 141 8.67 -17.95 -4.07
C LEU A 141 9.01 -17.80 -5.57
N PRO A 142 9.52 -18.83 -6.29
CA PRO A 142 9.76 -18.74 -7.72
C PRO A 142 8.49 -18.46 -8.54
N ALA A 143 7.37 -19.09 -8.19
CA ALA A 143 6.09 -18.89 -8.86
C ALA A 143 5.56 -17.47 -8.65
N LEU A 144 5.71 -16.91 -7.44
CA LEU A 144 5.36 -15.53 -7.14
C LEU A 144 6.20 -14.53 -7.95
N LYS A 145 7.51 -14.75 -8.04
CA LYS A 145 8.43 -13.92 -8.84
C LYS A 145 8.09 -14.00 -10.34
N GLN A 146 7.84 -15.19 -10.86
CA GLN A 146 7.41 -15.38 -12.25
C GLN A 146 6.07 -14.69 -12.55
N ALA A 147 5.12 -14.73 -11.61
CA ALA A 147 3.84 -14.03 -11.75
C ALA A 147 4.02 -12.50 -11.81
N ARG A 148 4.97 -11.94 -11.04
CA ARG A 148 5.35 -10.53 -11.17
C ARG A 148 5.94 -10.24 -12.54
N GLU A 149 6.93 -11.02 -12.99
CA GLU A 149 7.59 -10.82 -14.29
C GLU A 149 6.58 -10.83 -15.46
N LYS A 150 5.62 -11.75 -15.43
CA LYS A 150 4.55 -11.81 -16.43
C LYS A 150 3.69 -10.55 -16.44
N LYS A 151 3.30 -10.03 -15.26
CA LYS A 151 2.54 -8.76 -15.16
C LYS A 151 3.38 -7.58 -15.63
N GLU A 152 4.65 -7.51 -15.26
CA GLU A 152 5.55 -6.45 -15.69
C GLU A 152 5.79 -6.46 -17.21
N ALA A 153 5.87 -7.64 -17.84
CA ALA A 153 5.98 -7.75 -19.29
C ALA A 153 4.72 -7.24 -20.01
N GLN A 154 3.52 -7.57 -19.48
CA GLN A 154 2.26 -7.05 -20.00
C GLN A 154 2.20 -5.52 -19.89
N LEU A 155 2.55 -4.99 -18.72
CA LEU A 155 2.56 -3.54 -18.47
C LEU A 155 3.56 -2.80 -19.38
N LYS A 156 4.72 -3.38 -19.66
CA LYS A 156 5.68 -2.81 -20.62
C LYS A 156 5.11 -2.69 -22.04
N ASN A 157 4.31 -3.67 -22.47
CA ASN A 157 3.62 -3.60 -23.78
C ASN A 157 2.59 -2.45 -23.81
N ASP A 158 2.05 -2.06 -22.66
CA ASP A 158 1.15 -0.93 -22.48
C ASP A 158 1.89 0.40 -22.19
N ASN A 159 3.21 0.45 -22.44
CA ASN A 159 4.09 1.60 -22.18
C ASN A 159 4.17 2.05 -20.71
N VAL A 160 3.88 1.15 -19.77
CA VAL A 160 4.05 1.42 -18.33
C VAL A 160 5.51 1.17 -17.94
N THR A 161 6.10 2.17 -17.29
CA THR A 161 7.49 2.10 -16.80
C THR A 161 7.56 1.30 -15.50
N ILE A 162 8.39 0.26 -15.50
CA ILE A 162 8.67 -0.56 -14.31
C ILE A 162 9.86 0.00 -13.55
N ASP A 163 9.74 0.12 -12.23
CA ASP A 163 10.80 0.58 -11.35
C ASP A 163 11.89 -0.48 -11.16
N GLN A 164 12.86 -0.50 -12.08
CA GLN A 164 14.00 -1.43 -12.03
C GLN A 164 14.93 -1.17 -10.85
N ALA A 165 14.84 -0.01 -10.21
CA ALA A 165 15.66 0.34 -9.04
C ALA A 165 15.09 -0.24 -7.73
N TYR A 166 13.81 -0.63 -7.70
CA TYR A 166 13.19 -1.20 -6.51
C TYR A 166 13.85 -2.53 -6.11
N GLN A 167 14.27 -2.62 -4.85
CA GLN A 167 14.80 -3.83 -4.23
C GLN A 167 13.74 -4.38 -3.28
N ASP A 168 13.42 -5.66 -3.42
CA ASP A 168 12.57 -6.33 -2.44
C ASP A 168 13.26 -6.36 -1.07
N PRO A 169 12.50 -6.35 0.04
CA PRO A 169 13.00 -6.71 1.35
C PRO A 169 13.79 -8.03 1.31
N ALA A 170 14.89 -8.12 2.06
CA ALA A 170 15.76 -9.31 2.07
C ALA A 170 15.02 -10.61 2.42
N VAL A 171 13.90 -10.51 3.13
CA VAL A 171 13.04 -11.65 3.46
C VAL A 171 12.33 -12.27 2.23
N PHE A 172 12.23 -11.56 1.10
CA PHE A 172 11.69 -12.10 -0.15
C PHE A 172 12.76 -12.75 -1.04
N GLN A 173 13.97 -12.96 -0.54
CA GLN A 173 15.07 -13.56 -1.29
C GLN A 173 15.15 -15.07 -1.16
#